data_AF-F3FSP5-F1
#
_entry.id   AF-F3FSP5-F1
#
_cell.length_a   1.000
_cell.length_b   1.000
_cell.length_c   1.000
_cell.angle_alpha   90.00
_cell.angle_beta   90.00
_cell.angle_gamma   90.00
#
_symmetry.space_group_name_H-M   'P 1'
#
loop_
_entity.id
_entity.type
_entity.pdbx_description
1 polymer ?
#
loop_
_entity_poly.entity_id
_entity_poly.type
_entity_poly.pdbx_seq_one_letter_code
_entity_poly.pdbx_strand_id
1 'polypeptide(L)' 'KINHFKDRSEVPAITAEAEAMSKALKKAGFTFVGPTICYAYMQASGMVMDHTVDCDRYAILSR' A
#
# COMPACT_ATOMS: atom_id res chain seq x y z
N LYS A 1 -2.87 -2.50 -8.04
CA LYS A 1 -3.27 -3.87 -7.63
C LYS A 1 -4.51 -3.77 -6.74
N ILE A 2 -5.53 -4.60 -6.94
CA ILE A 2 -6.72 -4.63 -6.08
C ILE A 2 -6.59 -5.84 -5.16
N ASN A 3 -6.56 -5.61 -3.84
CA ASN A 3 -6.57 -6.67 -2.84
C ASN A 3 -7.99 -6.83 -2.27
N HIS A 4 -8.26 -7.98 -1.66
CA HIS A 4 -9.57 -8.37 -1.15
C HIS A 4 -9.47 -8.85 0.30
N PHE A 5 -8.80 -8.06 1.14
CA PHE A 5 -8.58 -8.40 2.54
C PHE A 5 -9.90 -8.42 3.32
N LYS A 6 -10.12 -9.46 4.12
CA LYS A 6 -11.32 -9.60 4.92
C LYS A 6 -11.37 -8.54 6.02
N ASP A 7 -10.23 -8.33 6.69
CA ASP A 7 -10.06 -7.36 7.76
C ASP A 7 -8.61 -6.84 7.81
N ARG A 8 -8.36 -5.88 8.69
CA ARG A 8 -7.06 -5.19 8.79
C ARG A 8 -5.90 -6.12 9.13
N SER A 9 -6.13 -7.26 9.78
CA SER A 9 -5.05 -8.18 10.18
C SER A 9 -4.39 -8.88 8.98
N GLU A 10 -5.09 -8.97 7.86
CA GLU A 10 -4.56 -9.53 6.62
C GLU A 10 -3.75 -8.52 5.80
N VAL A 11 -3.89 -7.21 6.09
CA VAL A 11 -3.17 -6.15 5.39
C VAL A 11 -1.70 -6.18 5.84
N PRO A 12 -0.74 -6.44 4.93
CA PRO A 12 0.66 -6.52 5.32
C PRO A 12 1.20 -5.14 5.69
N ALA A 13 2.22 -5.09 6.56
CA ALA A 13 2.89 -3.83 6.90
C ALA A 13 3.86 -3.35 5.79
N ILE A 14 4.35 -4.27 4.95
CA ILE A 14 5.28 -4.03 3.86
C ILE A 14 4.99 -5.00 2.70
N THR A 15 5.45 -4.65 1.50
CA THR A 15 5.41 -5.51 0.31
C THR A 15 6.73 -5.40 -0.44
N ALA A 16 7.02 -6.38 -1.31
CA ALA A 16 8.24 -6.38 -2.13
C ALA A 16 8.30 -5.12 -3.02
N GLU A 17 7.16 -4.66 -3.53
CA GLU A 17 7.04 -3.43 -4.31
C GLU A 17 7.37 -2.19 -3.47
N ALA A 18 6.93 -2.14 -2.21
CA ALA A 18 7.25 -1.05 -1.29
C ALA A 18 8.74 -1.03 -0.89
N GLU A 19 9.37 -2.19 -0.73
CA GLU A 19 10.81 -2.30 -0.51
C GLU A 19 11.60 -1.78 -1.72
N ALA A 20 11.19 -2.17 -2.93
CA ALA A 20 11.79 -1.68 -4.17
C ALA A 20 11.63 -0.16 -4.31
N MET A 21 10.45 0.38 -4.01
CA MET A 21 10.21 1.83 -4.00
C MET A 21 11.10 2.55 -2.97
N SER A 22 11.17 2.06 -1.73
CA SER A 22 12.04 2.61 -0.69
C SER A 22 13.51 2.65 -1.15
N LYS A 23 14.00 1.58 -1.78
CA LYS A 23 15.38 1.54 -2.32
C LYS A 23 15.59 2.56 -3.43
N ALA A 24 14.63 2.69 -4.36
CA ALA A 24 14.70 3.66 -5.45
C ALA A 24 14.69 5.10 -4.94
N LEU A 25 13.80 5.43 -4.01
CA LEU A 25 13.68 6.78 -3.43
C LEU A 25 14.92 7.15 -2.61
N LYS A 26 15.46 6.22 -1.81
CA LYS A 26 16.74 6.43 -1.10
C LYS A 26 17.88 6.72 -2.08
N LYS A 27 17.96 5.98 -3.20
CA LYS A 27 18.97 6.23 -4.25
C LYS A 27 18.78 7.60 -4.92
N ALA A 28 17.55 8.07 -5.01
CA ALA A 28 17.22 9.41 -5.52
C ALA A 28 17.42 10.54 -4.49
N GLY A 29 17.92 10.25 -3.29
CA GLY A 29 18.24 11.25 -2.27
C GLY A 29 17.09 11.60 -1.32
N PHE A 30 15.97 10.89 -1.38
CA PHE A 30 14.87 11.09 -0.43
C PHE A 30 15.24 10.51 0.94
N THR A 31 14.82 11.21 1.99
CA THR A 31 14.93 10.75 3.39
C THR A 31 13.55 10.37 3.93
N PHE A 32 13.51 9.61 5.03
CA PHE A 32 12.26 9.18 5.66
C PHE A 32 11.32 8.36 4.75
N VAL A 33 11.91 7.57 3.85
CA VAL A 33 11.22 6.70 2.87
C VAL A 33 11.48 5.23 3.16
N GLY A 34 11.16 4.78 4.37
CA GLY A 34 11.24 3.35 4.72
C GLY A 34 10.16 2.53 4.02
N PRO A 35 10.32 1.19 3.88
CA PRO A 35 9.35 0.35 3.17
C PRO A 35 7.91 0.47 3.69
N THR A 36 7.70 0.56 5.01
CA THR A 36 6.35 0.78 5.58
C THR A 36 5.75 2.12 5.17
N ILE A 37 6.56 3.19 5.12
CA ILE A 37 6.11 4.52 4.66
C ILE A 37 5.76 4.46 3.17
N CYS A 38 6.60 3.79 2.37
CA CYS A 38 6.32 3.58 0.95
C CYS A 38 5.03 2.78 0.73
N TYR A 39 4.79 1.72 1.53
CA TYR A 39 3.55 0.95 1.41
C TYR A 39 2.32 1.79 1.80
N ALA A 40 2.40 2.54 2.90
CA ALA A 40 1.35 3.48 3.29
C ALA A 40 1.08 4.54 2.21
N TYR A 41 2.14 5.06 1.56
CA TYR A 41 2.01 5.97 0.43
C TYR A 41 1.33 5.31 -0.77
N MET A 42 1.70 4.08 -1.10
CA MET A 42 1.07 3.31 -2.19
C MET A 42 -0.42 3.11 -1.94
N GLN A 43 -0.82 2.84 -0.68
CA GLN A 43 -2.23 2.74 -0.28
C GLN A 43 -2.94 4.09 -0.43
N ALA A 44 -2.36 5.16 0.12
CA ALA A 44 -2.98 6.49 0.13
C ALA A 44 -3.11 7.13 -1.26
N SER A 45 -2.16 6.86 -2.15
CA SER A 45 -2.16 7.39 -3.53
C SER A 45 -2.93 6.52 -4.53
N GLY A 46 -3.49 5.39 -4.09
CA GLY A 46 -4.27 4.48 -4.94
C GLY A 46 -3.43 3.59 -5.86
N MET A 47 -2.12 3.46 -5.62
CA MET A 47 -1.28 2.48 -6.33
C MET A 47 -1.69 1.04 -5.98
N VAL A 48 -2.18 0.84 -4.76
CA VAL A 48 -2.85 -0.38 -4.30
C VAL A 48 -4.21 -0.04 -3.68
N MET A 49 -5.18 -0.91 -3.89
CA MET A 49 -6.51 -0.83 -3.28
C MET A 49 -6.57 -1.84 -2.14
N ASP A 50 -6.46 -1.35 -0.92
CA ASP A 50 -6.38 -2.15 0.32
C ASP A 50 -7.59 -1.94 1.25
N HIS A 51 -8.64 -1.27 0.78
CA HIS A 51 -9.88 -1.24 1.54
C HIS A 51 -10.37 -2.68 1.74
N THR A 52 -10.68 -3.01 3.00
CA THR A 52 -11.19 -4.33 3.38
C THR A 52 -12.58 -4.55 2.81
N VAL A 53 -12.99 -5.81 2.66
CA VAL A 53 -14.28 -6.17 2.05
C VAL A 53 -15.50 -5.61 2.79
N ASP A 54 -15.35 -5.27 4.08
CA ASP A 54 -16.37 -4.66 4.94
C ASP A 54 -16.40 -3.12 4.87
N CYS A 55 -15.48 -2.49 4.13
CA CYS A 55 -15.49 -1.04 3.92
C CYS A 55 -16.62 -0.61 2.97
N ASP A 56 -17.33 0.45 3.33
CA ASP A 56 -18.39 1.08 2.51
C ASP A 56 -17.94 1.47 1.09
N ARG A 57 -16.65 1.80 0.94
CA ARG A 57 -16.06 2.17 -0.36
C ARG A 57 -15.69 0.97 -1.22
N TYR A 58 -15.58 -0.22 -0.64
CA TYR A 58 -15.04 -1.39 -1.33
C TYR A 58 -15.80 -1.73 -2.62
N ALA A 59 -17.13 -1.73 -2.60
CA ALA A 59 -17.95 -2.07 -3.78
C ALA A 59 -17.79 -1.09 -4.96
N ILE A 60 -17.35 0.14 -4.68
CA ILE A 60 -17.10 1.17 -5.70
C ILE A 60 -15.66 1.09 -6.18
N LEU A 61 -14.71 0.77 -5.29
CA LEU A 61 -13.27 0.75 -5.56
C LEU A 61 -12.74 -0.60 -6.10
N SER A 62 -13.48 -1.69 -5.94
CA SER A 62 -13.09 -3.04 -6.39
C SER A 62 -13.54 -3.39 -7.82
N ARG A 63 -14.03 -2.39 -8.58
CA ARG A 63 -14.45 -2.54 -9.98
C ARG A 63 -13.32 -2.32 -10.97
#